data_AF-A0A2K4Y9P5-F1
#
_entry.id   AF-A0A2K4Y9P5-F1
#
_cell.length_a   1.000
_cell.length_b   1.000
_cell.length_c   1.000
_cell.angle_alpha   90.00
_cell.angle_beta   90.00
_cell.angle_gamma   90.00
#
_symmetry.space_group_name_H-M   'P 1'
#
loop_
_entity.id
_entity.type
_entity.pdbx_description
1 polymer ?
#
loop_
_entity_poly.entity_id
_entity_poly.type
_entity_poly.pdbx_seq_one_letter_code
_entity_poly.pdbx_strand_id
1 'polypeptide(L)'
;MDFAGLSDERDARSVAAHSLSGARDRRGHHSRGGAVRPGPGHVRQSGPPVTAGRTVGALDRATVVADTADQRQADYFLRLLTQNRRLINQRIEGYHKAIAVAEARGDAESACAFRRTARIEEQERQALDGLIENLQRRFVVQPTADLPRGPRLVVR
;
A
#
# COMPACT_ATOMS: atom_id res chain seq x y z
N MET A 1 -40.37 22.21 -57.58
CA MET A 1 -40.10 21.11 -56.65
C MET A 1 -39.23 21.67 -55.55
N ASP A 2 -39.86 21.96 -54.41
CA ASP A 2 -39.20 22.40 -53.18
C ASP A 2 -38.65 21.18 -52.45
N PHE A 3 -37.39 21.24 -52.02
CA PHE A 3 -36.86 20.33 -51.01
C PHE A 3 -36.47 21.15 -49.79
N ALA A 4 -37.43 21.25 -48.89
CA ALA A 4 -37.24 21.71 -47.53
C ALA A 4 -36.82 20.53 -46.64
N GLY A 5 -35.88 20.80 -45.73
CA GLY A 5 -35.88 20.23 -44.39
C GLY A 5 -34.81 19.19 -44.07
N LEU A 6 -33.93 19.50 -43.10
CA LEU A 6 -34.00 19.04 -41.68
C LEU A 6 -33.06 17.82 -41.50
N SER A 7 -32.12 17.70 -40.56
CA SER A 7 -31.72 18.50 -39.40
C SER A 7 -30.27 18.16 -39.06
N ASP A 8 -29.47 19.19 -38.77
CA ASP A 8 -28.27 19.12 -37.95
C ASP A 8 -28.76 19.36 -36.51
N GLU A 9 -28.67 18.38 -35.62
CA GLU A 9 -28.43 18.70 -34.21
C GLU A 9 -27.92 17.51 -33.41
N ARG A 10 -26.84 17.81 -32.70
CA ARG A 10 -25.93 16.90 -32.03
C ARG A 10 -26.55 16.31 -30.80
N ASP A 11 -26.48 14.98 -30.73
CA ASP A 11 -26.63 14.25 -29.50
C ASP A 11 -25.42 14.48 -28.58
N ALA A 12 -25.71 14.44 -27.27
CA ALA A 12 -24.78 14.34 -26.14
C ALA A 12 -24.06 15.61 -25.61
N ARG A 13 -24.54 16.05 -24.43
CA ARG A 13 -23.82 16.29 -23.14
C ARG A 13 -24.03 17.68 -22.50
N SER A 14 -24.69 17.68 -21.33
CA SER A 14 -24.58 18.69 -20.26
C SER A 14 -25.63 18.37 -19.17
N VAL A 15 -25.46 18.44 -17.85
CA VAL A 15 -24.38 18.75 -16.91
C VAL A 15 -24.78 18.02 -15.61
N ALA A 16 -23.97 17.11 -15.08
CA ALA A 16 -24.16 16.62 -13.71
C ALA A 16 -23.48 17.63 -12.77
N ALA A 17 -24.29 18.38 -12.04
CA ALA A 17 -23.81 19.38 -11.08
C ALA A 17 -23.08 18.71 -9.91
N HIS A 18 -21.91 19.23 -9.59
CA HIS A 18 -21.20 19.00 -8.35
C HIS A 18 -22.02 19.50 -7.15
N SER A 19 -22.18 18.67 -6.14
CA SER A 19 -22.45 19.12 -4.77
C SER A 19 -21.42 18.50 -3.82
N LEU A 20 -20.41 19.30 -3.48
CA LEU A 20 -19.53 19.11 -2.34
C LEU A 20 -20.13 19.87 -1.15
N SER A 21 -20.49 19.16 -0.09
CA SER A 21 -20.57 19.67 1.29
C SER A 21 -20.88 18.44 2.17
N GLY A 22 -20.13 18.05 3.19
CA GLY A 22 -19.45 18.86 4.18
C GLY A 22 -20.12 18.62 5.53
N ALA A 23 -19.73 17.55 6.25
CA ALA A 23 -19.99 17.42 7.69
C ALA A 23 -19.10 16.33 8.30
N ARG A 24 -17.99 16.77 8.91
CA ARG A 24 -17.42 16.07 10.05
C ARG A 24 -18.46 16.09 11.16
N ASP A 25 -18.79 14.94 11.75
CA ASP A 25 -19.19 14.94 13.15
C ASP A 25 -18.43 13.87 13.92
N ARG A 26 -17.86 14.32 15.03
CA ARG A 26 -17.12 13.56 16.03
C ARG A 26 -18.12 13.17 17.10
N ARG A 27 -18.28 11.88 17.36
CA ARG A 27 -18.89 11.39 18.60
C ARG A 27 -18.17 10.08 18.95
N GLY A 28 -17.27 9.99 19.92
CA GLY A 28 -17.25 10.67 21.21
C GLY A 28 -17.90 9.75 22.25
N HIS A 29 -17.06 8.94 22.90
CA HIS A 29 -17.22 8.34 24.23
C HIS A 29 -18.55 7.69 24.62
N HIS A 30 -18.55 6.36 24.82
CA HIS A 30 -19.20 5.74 25.99
C HIS A 30 -18.42 4.48 26.44
N SER A 31 -17.48 4.66 27.37
CA SER A 31 -16.99 3.60 28.25
C SER A 31 -17.56 3.86 29.63
N ARG A 32 -18.42 2.97 30.12
CA ARG A 32 -18.83 2.76 31.52
C ARG A 32 -19.06 1.25 31.64
N GLY A 33 -18.44 0.48 32.52
CA GLY A 33 -18.15 0.75 33.93
C GLY A 33 -19.24 0.07 34.75
N GLY A 34 -18.94 -1.06 35.40
CA GLY A 34 -19.88 -1.77 36.26
C GLY A 34 -19.33 -3.09 36.78
N ALA A 35 -18.64 -3.02 37.91
CA ALA A 35 -18.11 -4.15 38.65
C ALA A 35 -19.23 -5.00 39.29
N VAL A 36 -19.09 -6.33 39.26
CA VAL A 36 -19.64 -7.23 40.29
C VAL A 36 -18.67 -8.40 40.49
N ARG A 37 -18.05 -8.45 41.67
CA ARG A 37 -17.44 -9.64 42.26
C ARG A 37 -18.18 -9.89 43.59
N PRO A 38 -18.54 -11.14 43.90
CA PRO A 38 -17.91 -11.84 45.03
C PRO A 38 -17.67 -13.33 44.67
N GLY A 39 -16.53 -13.95 45.00
CA GLY A 39 -16.25 -14.54 46.31
C GLY A 39 -16.03 -16.07 46.14
N PRO A 40 -15.28 -16.76 47.03
CA PRO A 40 -14.34 -17.82 46.67
C PRO A 40 -14.88 -19.25 46.81
N GLY A 41 -14.40 -20.16 45.96
CA GLY A 41 -14.56 -21.61 46.12
C GLY A 41 -13.24 -22.31 45.80
N HIS A 42 -12.51 -22.69 46.85
CA HIS A 42 -11.31 -23.51 46.73
C HIS A 42 -11.71 -24.98 46.49
N VAL A 43 -11.35 -25.53 45.33
CA VAL A 43 -11.11 -26.96 45.20
C VAL A 43 -9.71 -27.14 44.63
N ARG A 44 -8.79 -27.56 45.50
CA ARG A 44 -7.49 -28.11 45.13
C ARG A 44 -7.72 -29.38 44.32
N GLN A 45 -7.23 -29.42 43.08
CA GLN A 45 -6.71 -30.65 42.51
C GLN A 45 -5.29 -30.40 42.01
N SER A 46 -4.36 -31.00 42.74
CA SER A 46 -2.94 -31.05 42.50
C SER A 46 -2.67 -31.90 41.26
N GLY A 47 -2.26 -31.27 40.17
CA GLY A 47 -1.63 -31.90 39.00
C GLY A 47 -0.25 -31.29 38.77
N PRO A 48 0.73 -32.04 38.26
CA PRO A 48 2.15 -31.67 38.31
C PRO A 48 2.48 -30.44 37.46
N PRO A 49 3.52 -29.65 37.80
CA PRO A 49 3.89 -28.43 37.07
C PRO A 49 4.64 -28.81 35.79
N VAL A 50 3.91 -29.10 34.71
CA VAL A 50 4.49 -29.38 33.40
C VAL A 50 3.82 -28.50 32.36
N THR A 51 4.13 -27.19 32.33
CA THR A 51 3.75 -26.36 31.17
C THR A 51 4.43 -24.99 31.05
N ALA A 52 5.44 -24.66 31.86
CA ALA A 52 6.18 -23.41 31.67
C ALA A 52 7.02 -23.39 30.36
N GLY A 53 7.49 -24.56 29.91
CA GLY A 53 8.25 -24.68 28.64
C GLY A 53 7.40 -24.72 27.37
N ARG A 54 6.11 -25.06 27.48
CA ARG A 54 5.21 -25.19 26.32
C ARG A 54 4.67 -23.86 25.83
N THR A 55 4.51 -22.88 26.72
CA THR A 55 4.01 -21.55 26.39
C THR A 55 5.07 -20.72 25.67
N VAL A 56 6.32 -20.76 26.11
CA VAL A 56 7.44 -20.05 25.48
C VAL A 56 7.68 -20.56 24.05
N GLY A 57 7.78 -21.88 23.84
CA GLY A 57 7.93 -22.43 22.49
C GLY A 57 6.74 -22.20 21.55
N ALA A 58 5.53 -22.01 22.10
CA ALA A 58 4.35 -21.65 21.30
C ALA A 58 4.34 -20.17 20.90
N LEU A 59 4.82 -19.28 21.77
CA LEU A 59 5.03 -17.85 21.48
C LEU A 59 6.13 -17.65 20.44
N ASP A 60 7.25 -18.36 20.57
CA ASP A 60 8.35 -18.32 19.60
C ASP A 60 7.92 -18.86 18.23
N ARG A 61 7.06 -19.88 18.20
CA ARG A 61 6.49 -20.36 16.93
C ARG A 61 5.52 -19.37 16.32
N ALA A 62 4.67 -18.74 17.12
CA ALA A 62 3.70 -17.76 16.64
C ALA A 62 4.37 -16.51 16.08
N THR A 63 5.45 -16.04 16.71
CA THR A 63 6.27 -14.91 16.23
C THR A 63 6.95 -15.26 14.91
N VAL A 64 7.61 -16.43 14.81
CA VAL A 64 8.22 -16.89 13.55
C VAL A 64 7.20 -17.02 12.41
N VAL A 65 5.98 -17.49 12.70
CA VAL A 65 4.90 -17.56 11.69
C VAL A 65 4.43 -16.17 11.27
N ALA A 66 4.28 -15.24 12.20
CA ALA A 66 3.93 -13.85 11.91
C ALA A 66 5.01 -13.16 11.05
N ASP A 67 6.29 -13.30 11.40
CA ASP A 67 7.41 -12.75 10.62
C ASP A 67 7.44 -13.33 9.20
N THR A 68 7.15 -14.63 9.06
CA THR A 68 7.09 -15.28 7.74
C THR A 68 5.90 -14.76 6.92
N ALA A 69 4.76 -14.49 7.55
CA ALA A 69 3.60 -13.91 6.88
C ALA A 69 3.87 -12.46 6.43
N ASP A 70 4.48 -11.66 7.30
CA ASP A 70 4.87 -10.28 7.01
C ASP A 70 5.89 -10.22 5.87
N GLN A 71 6.86 -11.14 5.85
CA GLN A 71 7.84 -11.26 4.75
C GLN A 71 7.13 -11.55 3.42
N ARG A 72 6.21 -12.52 3.39
CA ARG A 72 5.46 -12.86 2.16
C ARG A 72 4.62 -11.69 1.67
N GLN A 73 4.03 -10.94 2.59
CA GLN A 73 3.27 -9.74 2.27
C GLN A 73 4.18 -8.64 1.70
N ALA A 74 5.35 -8.42 2.29
CA ALA A 74 6.35 -7.48 1.78
C ALA A 74 6.79 -7.85 0.36
N ASP A 75 7.08 -9.14 0.09
CA ASP A 75 7.47 -9.62 -1.24
C ASP A 75 6.36 -9.43 -2.28
N TYR A 76 5.09 -9.58 -1.88
CA TYR A 76 3.95 -9.27 -2.73
C TYR A 76 3.90 -7.78 -3.09
N PHE A 77 3.98 -6.90 -2.09
CA PHE A 77 3.93 -5.45 -2.33
C PHE A 77 5.14 -4.96 -3.12
N LEU A 78 6.34 -5.50 -2.88
CA LEU A 78 7.53 -5.15 -3.66
C LEU A 78 7.34 -5.46 -5.15
N ARG A 79 6.78 -6.63 -5.48
CA ARG A 79 6.47 -6.98 -6.88
C ARG A 79 5.45 -6.02 -7.49
N LEU A 80 4.37 -5.74 -6.76
CA LEU A 80 3.29 -4.84 -7.22
C LEU A 80 3.80 -3.41 -7.44
N LEU A 81 4.53 -2.85 -6.48
CA LEU A 81 5.08 -1.49 -6.56
C LEU A 81 6.11 -1.38 -7.69
N THR A 82 6.97 -2.39 -7.84
CA THR A 82 7.95 -2.43 -8.94
C THR A 82 7.27 -2.49 -10.30
N GLN A 83 6.18 -3.25 -10.43
CA GLN A 83 5.39 -3.29 -11.66
C GLN A 83 4.74 -1.93 -11.95
N ASN A 84 4.10 -1.30 -10.94
CA ASN A 84 3.47 0.00 -11.12
C ASN A 84 4.50 1.08 -11.50
N ARG A 85 5.66 1.11 -10.83
CA ARG A 85 6.76 2.01 -11.18
C ARG A 85 7.18 1.91 -12.65
N ARG A 86 7.21 0.70 -13.22
CA ARG A 86 7.51 0.49 -14.64
C ARG A 86 6.42 1.05 -15.54
N LEU A 87 5.15 0.90 -15.18
CA LEU A 87 4.03 1.48 -15.93
C LEU A 87 4.07 3.01 -15.90
N ILE A 88 4.36 3.62 -14.75
CA ILE A 88 4.55 5.07 -14.64
C ILE A 88 5.68 5.55 -15.55
N ASN A 89 6.84 4.86 -15.53
CA ASN A 89 7.95 5.20 -16.43
C ASN A 89 7.53 5.18 -17.91
N GLN A 90 6.77 4.17 -18.34
CA GLN A 90 6.26 4.10 -19.70
C GLN A 90 5.33 5.27 -20.04
N ARG A 91 4.47 5.69 -19.10
CA ARG A 91 3.60 6.87 -19.29
C ARG A 91 4.43 8.16 -19.39
N ILE A 92 5.42 8.34 -18.53
CA ILE A 92 6.35 9.49 -18.57
C ILE A 92 7.06 9.57 -19.92
N GLU A 93 7.61 8.45 -20.41
CA GLU A 93 8.21 8.38 -21.74
C GLU A 93 7.21 8.73 -22.85
N GLY A 94 5.96 8.26 -22.73
CA GLY A 94 4.87 8.62 -23.62
C GLY A 94 4.59 10.12 -23.65
N TYR A 95 4.54 10.77 -22.48
CA TYR A 95 4.35 12.22 -22.39
C TYR A 95 5.52 12.99 -22.98
N HIS A 96 6.77 12.57 -22.78
CA HIS A 96 7.92 13.21 -23.42
C HIS A 96 7.84 13.17 -24.95
N LYS A 97 7.41 12.04 -25.52
CA LYS A 97 7.16 11.93 -26.97
C LYS A 97 6.03 12.85 -27.40
N ALA A 98 4.93 12.90 -26.64
CA ALA A 98 3.79 13.77 -26.95
C ALA A 98 4.14 15.27 -26.88
N ILE A 99 4.99 15.67 -25.94
CA ILE A 99 5.54 17.03 -25.83
C ILE A 99 6.31 17.37 -27.10
N ALA A 100 7.26 16.53 -27.50
CA ALA A 100 8.05 16.76 -28.71
C ALA A 100 7.18 16.88 -29.98
N VAL A 101 6.13 16.05 -30.10
CA VAL A 101 5.18 16.14 -31.22
C VAL A 101 4.36 17.43 -31.19
N ALA A 102 3.87 17.84 -30.02
CA ALA A 102 3.12 19.08 -29.87
C ALA A 102 3.98 20.32 -30.17
N GLU A 103 5.22 20.35 -29.66
CA GLU A 103 6.20 21.40 -29.94
C GLU A 103 6.52 21.50 -31.44
N ALA A 104 6.75 20.38 -32.10
CA ALA A 104 7.00 20.34 -33.55
C ALA A 104 5.82 20.87 -34.38
N ARG A 105 4.59 20.79 -33.84
CA ARG A 105 3.37 21.34 -34.45
C ARG A 105 3.09 22.79 -34.08
N GLY A 106 3.89 23.39 -33.19
CA GLY A 106 3.63 24.71 -32.63
C GLY A 106 2.45 24.74 -31.65
N ASP A 107 1.98 23.57 -31.18
CA ASP A 107 0.87 23.46 -30.23
C ASP A 107 1.38 23.61 -28.79
N ALA A 108 1.56 24.86 -28.38
CA ALA A 108 2.06 25.21 -27.06
C ALA A 108 1.10 24.82 -25.92
N GLU A 109 -0.20 24.80 -26.19
CA GLU A 109 -1.22 24.45 -25.19
C GLU A 109 -1.13 22.96 -24.84
N SER A 110 -1.14 22.09 -25.85
CA SER A 110 -0.98 20.64 -25.64
C SER A 110 0.37 20.32 -25.00
N ALA A 111 1.46 20.96 -25.45
CA ALA A 111 2.77 20.78 -24.83
C ALA A 111 2.77 21.16 -23.33
N CYS A 112 2.09 22.25 -22.97
CA CYS A 112 1.92 22.66 -21.57
C CYS A 112 1.10 21.63 -20.77
N ALA A 113 0.00 21.13 -21.33
CA ALA A 113 -0.82 20.10 -20.72
C ALA A 113 -0.02 18.81 -20.46
N PHE A 114 0.71 18.31 -21.46
CA PHE A 114 1.53 17.10 -21.29
C PHE A 114 2.64 17.27 -20.25
N ARG A 115 3.30 18.44 -20.18
CA ARG A 115 4.29 18.71 -19.12
C ARG A 115 3.69 18.68 -17.73
N ARG A 116 2.49 19.24 -17.55
CA ARG A 116 1.79 19.18 -16.25
C ARG A 116 1.50 17.74 -15.86
N THR A 117 0.98 16.94 -16.77
CA THR A 117 0.68 15.53 -16.49
C THR A 117 1.94 14.70 -16.23
N ALA A 118 3.00 14.88 -17.03
CA ALA A 118 4.28 14.21 -16.80
C ALA A 118 4.87 14.51 -15.42
N ARG A 119 4.70 15.74 -14.91
CA ARG A 119 5.15 16.11 -13.57
C ARG A 119 4.37 15.39 -12.46
N ILE A 120 3.07 15.17 -12.63
CA ILE A 120 2.25 14.43 -11.67
C ILE A 120 2.72 12.96 -11.61
N GLU A 121 2.95 12.35 -12.78
CA GLU A 121 3.45 10.99 -12.89
C GLU A 121 4.84 10.84 -12.26
N GLU A 122 5.72 11.83 -12.45
CA GLU A 122 7.04 11.86 -11.81
C GLU A 122 6.94 11.91 -10.28
N GLN A 123 5.99 12.69 -9.74
CA GLN A 123 5.74 12.72 -8.29
C GLN A 123 5.23 11.38 -7.78
N GLU A 124 4.34 10.71 -8.51
CA GLU A 124 3.85 9.37 -8.15
C GLU A 124 5.01 8.35 -8.16
N ARG A 125 5.87 8.40 -9.19
CA ARG A 125 7.08 7.56 -9.25
C ARG A 125 7.96 7.75 -8.03
N GLN A 126 8.25 8.99 -7.64
CA GLN A 126 9.06 9.30 -6.46
C GLN A 126 8.42 8.77 -5.17
N ALA A 127 7.10 8.85 -5.05
CA ALA A 127 6.39 8.25 -3.91
C ALA A 127 6.54 6.72 -3.88
N LEU A 128 6.42 6.06 -5.04
CA LEU A 128 6.65 4.61 -5.13
C LEU A 128 8.09 4.23 -4.78
N ASP A 129 9.07 5.00 -5.22
CA ASP A 129 10.49 4.76 -4.93
C ASP A 129 10.73 4.78 -3.41
N GLY A 130 10.17 5.77 -2.70
CA GLY A 130 10.23 5.81 -1.24
C GLY A 130 9.57 4.62 -0.56
N LEU A 131 8.43 4.12 -1.06
CA LEU A 131 7.76 2.93 -0.51
C LEU A 131 8.58 1.65 -0.74
N ILE A 132 9.13 1.48 -1.94
CA ILE A 132 9.98 0.35 -2.31
C ILE A 132 11.21 0.30 -1.41
N GLU A 133 11.92 1.42 -1.28
CA GLU A 133 13.11 1.52 -0.42
C GLU A 133 12.79 1.19 1.05
N ASN A 134 11.65 1.66 1.56
CA ASN A 134 11.22 1.37 2.93
C ASN A 134 10.95 -0.11 3.15
N LEU A 135 10.26 -0.77 2.21
CA LEU A 135 10.01 -2.21 2.28
C LEU A 135 11.31 -3.02 2.17
N GLN A 136 12.19 -2.67 1.24
CA GLN A 136 13.49 -3.33 1.08
C GLN A 136 14.35 -3.21 2.34
N ARG A 137 14.44 -2.01 2.93
CA ARG A 137 15.19 -1.80 4.18
C ARG A 137 14.68 -2.65 5.33
N ARG A 138 13.35 -2.79 5.46
CA ARG A 138 12.75 -3.55 6.57
C ARG A 138 12.84 -5.05 6.40
N PHE A 139 12.59 -5.55 5.19
CA PHE A 139 12.33 -6.98 4.96
C PHE A 139 13.38 -7.68 4.08
N VAL A 140 14.21 -6.95 3.34
CA VAL A 140 15.23 -7.56 2.46
C VAL A 140 16.65 -7.43 3.04
N VAL A 141 16.91 -6.43 3.88
CA VAL A 141 18.22 -6.25 4.55
C VAL A 141 18.32 -7.05 5.86
N GLN A 142 17.20 -7.37 6.52
CA GLN A 142 17.18 -8.18 7.75
C GLN A 142 17.26 -9.73 7.65
N PRO A 143 17.18 -10.44 6.51
CA PRO A 143 17.05 -11.91 6.52
C PRO A 143 18.29 -12.71 6.92
N THR A 144 19.39 -12.11 7.40
CA THR A 144 20.66 -12.86 7.60
C THR A 144 21.41 -12.56 8.90
N ALA A 145 20.84 -11.82 9.85
CA ALA A 145 21.53 -11.54 11.12
C ALA A 145 21.44 -12.69 12.16
N ASP A 146 20.47 -13.61 12.03
CA ASP A 146 20.13 -14.54 13.13
C ASP A 146 20.40 -16.03 12.86
N LEU A 147 21.32 -16.38 11.94
CA LEU A 147 21.89 -17.72 11.94
C LEU A 147 23.13 -17.74 12.85
N PRO A 148 23.13 -18.48 13.99
CA PRO A 148 24.33 -18.64 14.80
C PRO A 148 25.37 -19.35 13.93
N ARG A 149 26.38 -18.58 13.53
CA ARG A 149 27.54 -19.07 12.79
C ARG A 149 28.25 -20.07 13.71
N GLY A 150 27.90 -21.35 13.55
CA GLY A 150 28.44 -22.44 14.35
C GLY A 150 29.98 -22.44 14.34
N PRO A 151 30.61 -22.89 15.44
CA PRO A 151 32.05 -22.82 15.60
C PRO A 151 32.75 -23.63 14.49
N ARG A 152 33.57 -22.95 13.70
CA ARG A 152 34.51 -23.58 12.78
C ARG A 152 35.57 -24.30 13.61
N LEU A 153 35.38 -25.61 13.79
CA LEU A 153 36.42 -26.48 14.32
C LEU A 153 37.58 -26.51 13.32
N VAL A 154 38.64 -25.78 13.66
CA VAL A 154 39.95 -25.92 13.01
C VAL A 154 40.60 -27.14 13.64
N VAL A 155 40.60 -28.26 12.89
CA VAL A 155 41.42 -29.42 13.23
C VAL A 155 42.86 -29.07 12.87
N ARG A 156 43.74 -29.15 13.86
CA ARG A 156 45.19 -29.02 13.72
C ARG A 156 45.83 -30.39 13.56
#